data_AF-A0A150NS01-F1
#
_entry.id   AF-A0A150NS01-F1
#
_cell.length_a   1.000
_cell.length_b   1.000
_cell.length_c   1.000
_cell.angle_alpha   90.00
_cell.angle_beta   90.00
_cell.angle_gamma   90.00
#
_symmetry.space_group_name_H-M   'P 1'
#
loop_
_entity.id
_entity.type
_entity.pdbx_description
1 polymer ?
#
loop_
_entity_poly.entity_id
_entity_poly.type
_entity_poly.pdbx_seq_one_letter_code
_entity_poly.pdbx_strand_id
1 'polypeptide(L)'
;MPEDIQTQADQSVNAGENTESQTQEQPVKTFTQDEVTGLVAKEAKKAQEKIFKSLGFEDIKSAKEGLQQLKEWKDSQKSEAEKQSEALATKEKELELALSDKKNLEAKLSALTLGVNAESVDDVITLSNRLVSDDVSIEDAIGQVLQKYPQFGRTEQSEEKKPTFSAGGNPTAGTNQEDAFLKALGLNN
;
A
#
# COMPACT_ATOMS: atom_id res chain seq x y z
N MET A 1 -38.41 3.32 16.51
CA MET A 1 -38.87 3.81 17.82
C MET A 1 -39.19 2.60 18.67
N PRO A 2 -38.79 2.62 19.95
CA PRO A 2 -38.70 1.47 20.84
C PRO A 2 -40.06 1.16 21.47
N GLU A 3 -40.26 -0.07 21.97
CA GLU A 3 -40.95 -0.27 23.23
C GLU A 3 -40.31 -1.43 23.99
N ASP A 4 -40.17 -1.18 25.28
CA ASP A 4 -39.37 -1.86 26.29
C ASP A 4 -40.32 -2.18 27.45
N ILE A 5 -40.07 -3.30 28.13
CA ILE A 5 -40.36 -3.56 29.57
C ILE A 5 -41.79 -3.98 30.00
N GLN A 6 -41.95 -5.30 30.20
CA GLN A 6 -42.09 -6.00 31.50
C GLN A 6 -43.04 -5.45 32.60
N THR A 7 -43.96 -6.28 33.13
CA THR A 7 -44.16 -6.55 34.59
C THR A 7 -45.33 -7.54 34.88
N GLN A 8 -45.06 -8.52 35.79
CA GLN A 8 -45.85 -9.09 36.92
C GLN A 8 -47.36 -9.42 36.78
N ALA A 9 -48.00 -10.38 37.47
CA ALA A 9 -47.69 -11.47 38.41
C ALA A 9 -49.02 -12.25 38.69
N ASP A 10 -48.93 -13.35 39.48
CA ASP A 10 -49.97 -14.05 40.26
C ASP A 10 -50.73 -15.30 39.72
N GLN A 11 -50.36 -16.47 40.28
CA GLN A 11 -51.12 -17.37 41.21
C GLN A 11 -52.65 -17.54 41.01
N SER A 12 -53.36 -18.66 41.27
CA SER A 12 -53.11 -19.98 41.88
C SER A 12 -54.42 -20.84 41.84
N VAL A 13 -54.28 -22.17 41.65
CA VAL A 13 -55.03 -23.38 42.13
C VAL A 13 -56.58 -23.56 42.16
N ASN A 14 -57.03 -24.77 41.75
CA ASN A 14 -57.93 -25.69 42.50
C ASN A 14 -57.99 -27.08 41.80
N ALA A 15 -57.53 -28.17 42.43
CA ALA A 15 -58.29 -29.22 43.18
C ALA A 15 -59.01 -30.25 42.27
N GLY A 16 -58.51 -31.49 42.12
CA GLY A 16 -58.94 -32.73 42.83
C GLY A 16 -60.01 -33.49 42.00
N GLU A 17 -60.06 -34.82 41.79
CA GLU A 17 -59.62 -35.98 42.56
C GLU A 17 -59.71 -37.29 41.71
N ASN A 18 -58.89 -38.30 42.07
CA ASN A 18 -59.13 -39.77 42.16
C ASN A 18 -59.39 -40.69 40.93
N THR A 19 -58.58 -41.76 40.78
CA THR A 19 -58.95 -43.18 41.04
C THR A 19 -57.76 -44.12 40.75
N GLU A 20 -57.37 -44.93 41.74
CA GLU A 20 -56.33 -45.97 41.70
C GLU A 20 -56.72 -47.22 40.91
N SER A 21 -55.73 -47.94 40.37
CA SER A 21 -55.85 -49.38 40.07
C SER A 21 -54.48 -50.07 40.21
N GLN A 22 -54.45 -51.11 41.05
CA GLN A 22 -53.29 -51.94 41.40
C GLN A 22 -52.94 -52.93 40.27
N THR A 23 -51.65 -53.20 40.02
CA THR A 23 -51.16 -54.45 39.41
C THR A 23 -49.73 -54.75 39.88
N GLN A 24 -49.44 -56.05 39.97
CA GLN A 24 -48.42 -56.76 40.75
C GLN A 24 -46.94 -56.56 40.40
N GLU A 25 -46.13 -56.93 41.40
CA GLU A 25 -44.67 -56.93 41.51
C GLU A 25 -43.90 -57.63 40.37
N GLN A 26 -43.01 -56.89 39.73
CA GLN A 26 -41.65 -57.35 39.44
C GLN A 26 -40.70 -56.45 40.23
N PRO A 27 -39.62 -56.96 40.86
CA PRO A 27 -38.62 -56.08 41.46
C PRO A 27 -37.94 -55.33 40.31
N VAL A 28 -38.46 -54.14 40.02
CA VAL A 28 -37.82 -53.17 39.14
C VAL A 28 -36.45 -52.94 39.76
N LYS A 29 -35.39 -53.44 39.11
CA LYS A 29 -34.02 -53.12 39.48
C LYS A 29 -33.88 -51.61 39.34
N THR A 30 -34.07 -50.90 40.44
CA THR A 30 -33.82 -49.48 40.55
C THR A 30 -32.31 -49.33 40.56
N PHE A 31 -31.76 -49.02 39.39
CA PHE A 31 -30.37 -48.60 39.29
C PHE A 31 -30.20 -47.36 40.18
N THR A 32 -29.18 -47.39 41.03
CA THR A 32 -28.80 -46.21 41.78
C THR A 32 -28.29 -45.14 40.83
N GLN A 33 -28.47 -43.86 41.19
CA GLN A 33 -28.06 -42.75 40.33
C GLN A 33 -26.55 -42.78 40.00
N ASP A 34 -25.74 -43.35 40.90
CA ASP A 34 -24.30 -43.58 40.69
C ASP A 34 -24.03 -44.65 39.62
N GLU A 35 -24.83 -45.72 39.54
CA GLU A 35 -24.71 -46.74 38.50
C GLU A 35 -25.11 -46.20 37.12
N VAL A 36 -26.15 -45.37 37.07
CA VAL A 36 -26.57 -44.71 35.82
C VAL A 36 -25.50 -43.70 35.36
N THR A 37 -24.94 -42.91 36.29
CA THR A 37 -23.86 -41.97 35.98
C THR A 37 -22.61 -42.70 35.49
N GLY A 38 -22.27 -43.84 36.09
CA GLY A 38 -21.18 -44.69 35.64
C GLY A 38 -21.40 -45.32 34.25
N LEU A 39 -22.64 -45.69 33.93
CA LEU A 39 -23.00 -46.22 32.60
C LEU A 39 -22.90 -45.14 31.53
N VAL A 40 -23.45 -43.96 31.80
CA VAL A 40 -23.37 -42.78 30.91
C VAL A 40 -21.92 -42.36 30.70
N ALA A 41 -21.09 -42.36 31.75
CA ALA A 41 -19.67 -42.05 31.63
C ALA A 41 -18.90 -43.07 30.78
N LYS A 42 -19.22 -44.37 30.90
CA LYS A 42 -18.64 -45.43 30.06
C LYS A 42 -19.07 -45.32 28.61
N GLU A 43 -20.33 -45.00 28.35
CA GLU A 43 -20.85 -44.82 27.00
C GLU A 43 -20.29 -43.54 26.35
N ALA A 44 -20.19 -42.45 27.10
CA ALA A 44 -19.55 -41.22 26.66
C ALA A 44 -18.07 -41.43 26.32
N LYS A 45 -17.32 -42.19 27.13
CA LYS A 45 -15.93 -42.56 26.81
C LYS A 45 -15.83 -43.41 25.54
N LYS A 46 -16.70 -44.41 25.35
CA LYS A 46 -16.73 -45.22 24.13
C LYS A 46 -17.10 -44.41 22.89
N ALA A 47 -18.05 -43.48 23.01
CA ALA A 47 -18.43 -42.58 21.93
C ALA A 47 -17.27 -41.66 21.55
N GLN A 48 -16.61 -41.07 22.56
CA GLN A 48 -15.40 -40.29 22.38
C GLN A 48 -14.30 -41.10 21.69
N GLU A 49 -13.93 -42.27 22.19
CA GLU A 49 -12.92 -43.15 21.56
C GLU A 49 -13.27 -43.52 20.11
N LYS A 50 -14.54 -43.78 19.79
CA LYS A 50 -14.99 -44.01 18.42
C LYS A 50 -14.83 -42.78 17.54
N ILE A 51 -15.21 -41.61 18.05
CA ILE A 51 -15.04 -40.33 17.33
C ILE A 51 -13.55 -40.08 17.07
N PHE A 52 -12.69 -40.25 18.07
CA PHE A 52 -11.23 -40.08 17.90
C PHE A 52 -10.64 -41.07 16.90
N LYS A 53 -10.98 -42.36 16.99
CA LYS A 53 -10.57 -43.36 15.98
C LYS A 53 -11.09 -43.03 14.58
N SER A 54 -12.33 -42.56 14.44
CA SER A 54 -12.90 -42.19 13.15
C SER A 54 -12.23 -40.96 12.52
N LEU A 55 -11.71 -40.06 13.37
CA LEU A 55 -10.96 -38.87 12.97
C LEU A 55 -9.46 -39.18 12.78
N GLY A 56 -9.02 -40.42 12.99
CA GLY A 56 -7.63 -40.85 12.84
C GLY A 56 -6.71 -40.47 14.00
N PHE A 57 -7.26 -40.06 15.14
CA PHE A 57 -6.51 -39.73 16.35
C PHE A 57 -6.60 -40.87 17.37
N GLU A 58 -5.45 -41.29 17.91
CA GLU A 58 -5.40 -42.36 18.92
C GLU A 58 -5.89 -41.91 20.31
N ASP A 59 -5.75 -40.63 20.65
CA ASP A 59 -6.18 -40.07 21.94
C ASP A 59 -6.48 -38.55 21.86
N ILE A 60 -7.17 -38.00 22.87
CA ILE A 60 -7.51 -36.57 23.01
C ILE A 60 -6.25 -35.70 23.03
N LYS A 61 -5.18 -36.19 23.67
CA LYS A 61 -3.88 -35.50 23.71
C LYS A 61 -3.29 -35.31 22.32
N SER A 62 -3.27 -36.37 21.52
CA SER A 62 -2.72 -36.37 20.16
C SER A 62 -3.53 -35.48 19.23
N ALA A 63 -4.86 -35.47 19.37
CA ALA A 63 -5.73 -34.55 18.65
C ALA A 63 -5.46 -33.07 19.01
N LYS A 64 -5.25 -32.78 20.30
CA LYS A 64 -4.94 -31.42 20.76
C LYS A 64 -3.56 -30.96 20.30
N GLU A 65 -2.55 -31.82 20.36
CA GLU A 65 -1.19 -31.53 19.90
C GLU A 65 -1.13 -31.34 18.38
N GLY A 66 -1.81 -32.20 17.60
CA GLY A 66 -1.88 -32.05 16.15
C GLY A 66 -2.62 -30.78 15.71
N LEU A 67 -3.69 -30.40 16.40
CA LEU A 67 -4.42 -29.16 16.13
C LEU A 67 -3.57 -27.93 16.49
N GLN A 68 -2.75 -28.02 17.53
CA GLN A 68 -1.84 -26.96 17.93
C GLN A 68 -0.67 -26.80 16.94
N GLN A 69 -0.04 -27.90 16.50
CA GLN A 69 0.98 -27.87 15.46
C GLN A 69 0.43 -27.38 14.12
N LEU A 70 -0.80 -27.76 13.75
CA LEU A 70 -1.44 -27.25 12.54
C LEU A 70 -1.72 -25.75 12.65
N LYS A 71 -2.12 -25.27 13.84
CA LYS A 71 -2.34 -23.85 14.09
C LYS A 71 -1.02 -23.08 14.00
N GLU A 72 0.04 -23.56 14.63
CA GLU A 72 1.38 -22.97 14.56
C GLU A 72 1.93 -22.99 13.13
N TRP A 73 1.75 -24.09 12.38
CA TRP A 73 2.13 -24.16 10.97
C TRP A 73 1.32 -23.21 10.11
N LYS A 74 0.02 -23.08 10.35
CA LYS A 74 -0.86 -22.16 9.62
C LYS A 74 -0.52 -20.71 9.94
N ASP A 75 -0.22 -20.40 11.20
CA ASP A 75 0.17 -19.06 11.64
C ASP A 75 1.58 -18.72 11.14
N SER A 76 2.51 -19.69 11.09
CA SER A 76 3.84 -19.53 10.50
C SER A 76 3.77 -19.34 8.98
N GLN A 77 3.00 -20.17 8.26
CA GLN A 77 2.80 -20.02 6.82
C GLN A 77 2.10 -18.70 6.48
N LYS A 78 1.05 -18.32 7.23
CA LYS A 78 0.36 -17.05 7.00
C LYS A 78 1.21 -15.85 7.32
N SER A 79 1.90 -15.85 8.47
CA SER A 79 2.74 -14.72 8.87
C SER A 79 3.94 -14.55 7.95
N GLU A 80 4.54 -15.65 7.50
CA GLU A 80 5.67 -15.59 6.59
C GLU A 80 5.23 -15.25 5.17
N ALA A 81 4.10 -15.78 4.68
CA ALA A 81 3.53 -15.39 3.40
C ALA A 81 3.08 -13.92 3.37
N GLU A 82 2.46 -13.41 4.44
CA GLU A 82 2.10 -11.99 4.57
C GLU A 82 3.35 -11.10 4.61
N LYS A 83 4.37 -11.46 5.38
CA LYS A 83 5.65 -10.72 5.38
C LYS A 83 6.34 -10.73 4.03
N GLN A 84 6.34 -11.85 3.32
CA GLN A 84 6.91 -11.94 1.98
C GLN A 84 6.09 -11.13 0.99
N SER A 85 4.76 -11.15 1.08
CA SER A 85 3.88 -10.34 0.22
C SER A 85 4.06 -8.84 0.47
N GLU A 86 4.17 -8.40 1.71
CA GLU A 86 4.43 -7.00 2.05
C GLU A 86 5.84 -6.57 1.62
N ALA A 87 6.84 -7.42 1.80
CA ALA A 87 8.20 -7.17 1.32
C ALA A 87 8.24 -7.07 -0.21
N LEU A 88 7.54 -7.96 -0.92
CA LEU A 88 7.43 -7.92 -2.37
C LEU A 88 6.70 -6.66 -2.84
N ALA A 89 5.54 -6.33 -2.25
CA ALA A 89 4.79 -5.12 -2.60
C ALA A 89 5.61 -3.84 -2.35
N THR A 90 6.38 -3.80 -1.26
CA THR A 90 7.28 -2.67 -0.97
C THR A 90 8.39 -2.57 -2.01
N LYS A 91 9.00 -3.70 -2.39
CA LYS A 91 10.06 -3.74 -3.40
C LYS A 91 9.54 -3.41 -4.79
N GLU A 92 8.36 -3.87 -5.17
CA GLU A 92 7.72 -3.53 -6.44
C GLU A 92 7.44 -2.03 -6.51
N LYS A 93 6.89 -1.44 -5.44
CA LYS A 93 6.66 0.01 -5.36
C LYS A 93 7.96 0.82 -5.45
N GLU A 94 9.00 0.38 -4.75
CA GLU A 94 10.32 1.01 -4.80
C GLU A 94 10.93 0.91 -6.20
N LEU A 95 10.79 -0.23 -6.85
CA LEU A 95 11.26 -0.46 -8.22
C LEU A 95 10.49 0.40 -9.22
N GLU A 96 9.17 0.47 -9.12
CA GLU A 96 8.33 1.31 -9.98
C GLU A 96 8.69 2.79 -9.83
N LEU A 97 8.89 3.25 -8.59
CA LEU A 97 9.35 4.61 -8.31
C LEU A 97 10.74 4.86 -8.91
N ALA A 98 11.70 3.95 -8.70
CA ALA A 98 13.04 4.07 -9.25
C ALA A 98 13.05 4.05 -10.79
N LEU A 99 12.20 3.24 -11.42
CA LEU A 99 12.04 3.23 -12.88
C LEU A 99 11.40 4.51 -13.40
N SER A 100 10.38 5.03 -12.71
CA SER A 100 9.76 6.32 -13.04
C SER A 100 10.78 7.46 -12.95
N ASP A 101 11.53 7.50 -11.84
CA ASP A 101 12.57 8.51 -11.63
C ASP A 101 13.70 8.40 -12.65
N LYS A 102 14.13 7.18 -12.97
CA LYS A 102 15.13 6.95 -14.02
C LYS A 102 14.63 7.47 -15.37
N LYS A 103 13.41 7.11 -15.78
CA LYS A 103 12.82 7.60 -17.05
C LYS A 103 12.72 9.13 -17.08
N ASN A 104 12.33 9.74 -15.96
CA ASN A 104 12.25 11.18 -15.84
C ASN A 104 13.63 11.83 -15.97
N LEU A 105 14.64 11.31 -15.27
CA LEU A 105 16.02 11.79 -15.37
C LEU A 105 16.60 11.63 -16.78
N GLU A 106 16.36 10.50 -17.44
CA GLU A 106 16.76 10.29 -18.83
C GLU A 106 16.09 11.31 -19.76
N ALA A 107 14.78 11.53 -19.62
CA ALA A 107 14.05 12.54 -20.38
C ALA A 107 14.56 13.97 -20.13
N LYS A 108 14.90 14.30 -18.87
CA LYS A 108 15.55 15.57 -18.50
C LYS A 108 16.88 15.72 -19.20
N LEU A 109 17.72 14.70 -19.16
CA LEU A 109 19.03 14.72 -19.81
C LEU A 109 18.86 14.96 -21.31
N SER A 110 18.01 14.18 -21.97
CA SER A 110 17.69 14.33 -23.39
C SER A 110 17.13 15.72 -23.73
N ALA A 111 16.27 16.29 -22.88
CA ALA A 111 15.76 17.64 -23.07
C ALA A 111 16.86 18.70 -23.00
N LEU A 112 17.72 18.63 -21.97
CA LEU A 112 18.85 19.55 -21.85
C LEU A 112 19.85 19.41 -23.01
N THR A 113 20.14 18.18 -23.47
CA THR A 113 21.06 17.96 -24.60
C THR A 113 20.50 18.44 -25.93
N LEU A 114 19.18 18.35 -26.12
CA LEU A 114 18.46 18.93 -27.27
C LEU A 114 18.31 20.46 -27.19
N GLY A 115 18.83 21.08 -26.12
CA GLY A 115 18.88 22.53 -25.98
C GLY A 115 17.59 23.13 -25.44
N VAL A 116 16.78 22.38 -24.69
CA VAL A 116 15.66 22.94 -23.92
C VAL A 116 16.20 23.83 -22.78
N ASN A 117 15.56 24.96 -22.52
CA ASN A 117 15.89 25.83 -21.39
C ASN A 117 15.58 25.10 -20.08
N ALA A 118 16.53 25.12 -19.13
CA ALA A 118 16.43 24.48 -17.82
C ALA A 118 15.14 24.79 -17.05
N GLU A 119 14.59 26.00 -17.19
CA GLU A 119 13.34 26.41 -16.54
C GLU A 119 12.10 25.75 -17.16
N SER A 120 12.20 25.27 -18.41
CA SER A 120 11.09 24.69 -19.18
C SER A 120 11.21 23.19 -19.42
N VAL A 121 12.23 22.53 -18.85
CA VAL A 121 12.50 21.10 -19.06
C VAL A 121 11.31 20.24 -18.66
N ASP A 122 10.74 20.47 -17.48
CA ASP A 122 9.62 19.67 -16.96
C ASP A 122 8.35 19.84 -17.81
N ASP A 123 8.09 21.06 -18.31
CA ASP A 123 6.96 21.35 -19.20
C ASP A 123 7.13 20.64 -20.55
N VAL A 124 8.34 20.69 -21.12
CA VAL A 124 8.64 20.01 -22.38
C VAL A 124 8.54 18.50 -22.25
N ILE A 125 9.03 17.90 -21.15
CA ILE A 125 8.89 16.46 -20.90
C ILE A 125 7.42 16.07 -20.80
N THR A 126 6.61 16.86 -20.10
CA THR A 126 5.18 16.61 -19.95
C THR A 126 4.45 16.64 -21.30
N LEU A 127 4.76 17.64 -22.14
CA LEU A 127 4.23 17.72 -23.49
C LEU A 127 4.71 16.54 -24.35
N SER A 128 6.00 16.21 -24.28
CA SER A 128 6.64 15.16 -25.08
C SER A 128 6.12 13.77 -24.73
N ASN A 129 5.87 13.48 -23.45
CA ASN A 129 5.26 12.22 -22.99
C ASN A 129 3.91 11.93 -23.65
N ARG A 130 3.15 12.95 -24.06
CA ARG A 130 1.89 12.78 -24.81
C ARG A 130 2.12 12.39 -26.27
N LEU A 131 3.28 12.72 -26.83
CA LEU A 131 3.67 12.40 -28.21
C LEU A 131 4.44 11.08 -28.31
N VAL A 132 4.97 10.54 -27.20
CA VAL A 132 5.63 9.24 -27.16
C VAL A 132 4.62 8.14 -27.53
N SER A 133 5.02 7.33 -28.49
CA SER A 133 4.29 6.16 -28.97
C SER A 133 5.30 5.09 -29.36
N ASP A 134 4.86 3.89 -29.75
CA ASP A 134 5.76 2.80 -30.10
C ASP A 134 6.76 3.16 -31.23
N ASP A 135 6.40 4.12 -32.08
CA ASP A 135 7.23 4.61 -33.21
C ASP A 135 7.99 5.92 -32.92
N VAL A 136 7.72 6.59 -31.80
CA VAL A 136 8.28 7.92 -31.48
C VAL A 136 8.93 7.89 -30.11
N SER A 137 10.25 8.02 -30.08
CA SER A 137 11.02 8.07 -28.83
C SER A 137 10.79 9.38 -28.06
N ILE A 138 11.14 9.39 -26.77
CA ILE A 138 11.06 10.62 -25.95
C ILE A 138 11.93 11.75 -26.54
N GLU A 139 13.08 11.42 -27.11
CA GLU A 139 13.98 12.37 -27.77
C GLU A 139 13.34 13.00 -29.01
N ASP A 140 12.74 12.17 -29.87
CA ASP A 140 12.06 12.63 -31.07
C ASP A 140 10.83 13.48 -30.71
N ALA A 141 10.09 13.08 -29.67
CA ALA A 141 8.97 13.86 -29.14
C ALA A 141 9.41 15.23 -28.61
N ILE A 142 10.52 15.29 -27.87
CA ILE A 142 11.12 16.54 -27.41
C ILE A 142 11.51 17.43 -28.59
N GLY A 143 12.14 16.86 -29.63
CA GLY A 143 12.48 17.58 -30.86
C GLY A 143 11.24 18.18 -31.56
N GLN A 144 10.14 17.42 -31.62
CA GLN A 144 8.88 17.91 -32.18
C GLN A 144 8.25 19.04 -31.34
N VAL A 145 8.34 18.95 -30.01
CA VAL A 145 7.88 20.03 -29.12
C VAL A 145 8.70 21.29 -29.34
N LEU A 146 10.03 21.18 -29.43
CA LEU A 146 10.90 22.33 -29.73
C LEU A 146 10.61 22.95 -31.10
N GLN A 147 10.31 22.13 -32.11
CA GLN A 147 9.95 22.63 -33.44
C GLN A 147 8.62 23.40 -33.44
N LYS A 148 7.63 22.94 -32.65
CA LYS A 148 6.32 23.61 -32.52
C LYS A 148 6.36 24.80 -31.58
N TYR A 149 7.25 24.76 -30.59
CA TYR A 149 7.34 25.71 -29.50
C TYR A 149 8.80 26.15 -29.30
N PRO A 150 9.36 26.98 -30.20
CA PRO A 150 10.75 27.40 -30.14
C PRO A 150 11.11 28.16 -28.85
N GLN A 151 10.13 28.74 -28.16
CA GLN A 151 10.35 29.46 -26.89
C GLN A 151 10.86 28.58 -25.75
N PHE A 152 10.70 27.25 -25.86
CA PHE A 152 11.28 26.32 -24.90
C PHE A 152 12.75 25.99 -25.19
N GLY A 153 13.25 26.35 -26.37
CA GLY A 153 14.67 26.28 -26.66
C GLY A 153 15.46 27.25 -25.79
N ARG A 154 16.73 26.94 -25.57
CA ARG A 154 17.70 27.85 -24.99
C ARG A 154 17.87 29.00 -25.97
N THR A 155 17.13 30.08 -25.74
CA THR A 155 17.56 31.38 -26.20
C THR A 155 18.90 31.59 -25.51
N GLU A 156 19.99 31.64 -26.29
CA GLU A 156 21.15 32.43 -25.90
C GLU A 156 20.54 33.73 -25.40
N GLN A 157 20.55 33.92 -24.08
CA GLN A 157 20.19 35.17 -23.47
C GLN A 157 21.26 36.11 -23.98
N SER A 158 21.02 36.62 -25.20
CA SER A 158 21.75 37.71 -25.80
C SER A 158 21.63 38.74 -24.72
N GLU A 159 22.72 38.93 -23.97
CA GLU A 159 22.78 39.87 -22.88
C GLU A 159 22.02 41.09 -23.37
N GLU A 160 20.83 41.31 -22.82
CA GLU A 160 19.98 42.40 -23.27
C GLU A 160 20.90 43.60 -23.17
N LYS A 161 21.30 44.16 -24.33
CA LYS A 161 22.24 45.27 -24.37
C LYS A 161 21.57 46.34 -23.56
N LYS A 162 21.94 46.45 -22.28
CA LYS A 162 21.43 47.45 -21.37
C LYS A 162 21.58 48.76 -22.13
N PRO A 163 20.50 49.54 -22.29
CA PRO A 163 20.59 50.75 -23.09
C PRO A 163 21.68 51.61 -22.48
N THR A 164 22.79 51.75 -23.19
CA THR A 164 23.85 52.67 -22.81
C THR A 164 23.30 54.05 -23.05
N PHE A 165 22.83 54.71 -22.00
CA PHE A 165 22.52 56.13 -22.05
C PHE A 165 23.81 56.87 -22.42
N SER A 166 23.88 57.43 -23.62
CA SER A 166 24.87 58.45 -23.95
C SER A 166 24.47 59.71 -23.19
N ALA A 167 24.87 59.80 -21.92
CA ALA A 167 24.87 61.07 -21.21
C ALA A 167 25.93 61.93 -21.90
N GLY A 168 25.48 62.97 -22.60
CA GLY A 168 26.36 63.94 -23.23
C GLY A 168 27.41 64.42 -22.25
N GLY A 169 28.67 64.10 -22.54
CA GLY A 169 29.84 64.58 -21.80
C GLY A 169 30.31 63.68 -20.64
N ASN A 170 30.77 62.46 -20.93
CA ASN A 170 32.06 61.89 -20.47
C ASN A 170 32.12 60.40 -20.90
N PRO A 171 33.18 59.91 -21.59
CA PRO A 171 33.25 58.50 -21.98
C PRO A 171 33.29 57.58 -20.75
N THR A 172 32.49 56.52 -20.80
CA THR A 172 32.45 55.46 -19.79
C THR A 172 33.73 54.64 -19.82
N ALA A 173 34.32 54.43 -18.64
CA ALA A 173 35.56 53.68 -18.41
C ALA A 173 35.35 52.16 -18.58
N GLY A 174 35.09 51.73 -19.82
CA GLY A 174 34.76 50.33 -20.13
C GLY A 174 35.81 49.57 -20.95
N THR A 175 36.70 50.25 -21.68
CA THR A 175 37.73 49.57 -22.48
C THR A 175 38.87 50.55 -22.71
N ASN A 176 40.05 50.20 -22.19
CA ASN A 176 41.34 50.86 -22.40
C ASN A 176 41.43 52.30 -21.85
N GLN A 177 41.33 52.45 -20.52
CA GLN A 177 41.66 53.70 -19.82
C GLN A 177 43.08 54.19 -20.15
N GLU A 178 44.02 53.27 -20.37
CA GLU A 178 45.41 53.59 -20.69
C GLU A 178 45.54 54.21 -22.09
N ASP A 179 44.87 53.67 -23.10
CA ASP A 179 44.82 54.26 -24.45
C ASP A 179 44.11 55.62 -24.45
N ALA A 180 43.02 55.74 -23.70
CA ALA A 180 42.28 57.00 -23.61
C ALA A 180 43.12 58.10 -22.92
N PHE A 181 43.88 57.72 -21.89
CA PHE A 181 44.77 58.63 -21.17
C PHE A 181 46.00 59.03 -22.01
N LEU A 182 46.67 58.07 -22.67
CA LEU A 182 47.82 58.33 -23.54
C LEU A 182 47.43 59.18 -24.76
N LYS A 183 46.24 58.95 -25.32
CA LYS A 183 45.67 59.77 -26.39
C LYS A 183 45.30 61.18 -25.92
N ALA A 184 44.80 61.34 -24.70
CA ALA A 184 44.50 62.65 -24.12
C ALA A 184 45.77 63.46 -23.81
N LEU A 185 46.87 62.81 -23.43
CA LEU A 185 48.18 63.46 -23.27
C LEU A 185 48.97 63.61 -24.58
N GLY A 186 48.45 63.14 -25.71
CA GLY A 186 49.13 63.24 -27.01
C GLY A 186 50.42 62.42 -27.10
N LEU A 187 50.54 61.36 -26.31
CA LEU A 187 51.73 60.51 -26.20
C LEU A 187 51.72 59.28 -27.15
N ASN A 188 50.65 59.08 -27.93
CA ASN A 188 50.60 58.06 -28.97
C ASN A 188 51.29 58.58 -30.24
N ASN A 189 52.41 57.95 -30.64
CA ASN A 189 53.11 58.18 -31.90
C ASN A 189 53.04 56.93 -32.77
#